data_AF-A0A6A7A5D7-F1
#
_entry.id   AF-A0A6A7A5D7-F1
#
_cell.length_a   1.000
_cell.length_b   1.000
_cell.length_c   1.000
_cell.angle_alpha   90.00
_cell.angle_beta   90.00
_cell.angle_gamma   90.00
#
_symmetry.space_group_name_H-M   'P 1'
#
loop_
_entity.id
_entity.type
_entity.pdbx_description
1 polymer ?
#
loop_
_entity_poly.entity_id
_entity_poly.type
_entity_poly.pdbx_seq_one_letter_code
_entity_poly.pdbx_strand_id
1 'polypeptide(L)'
;MANKLEESNIAPVGNAGLVEGSSSEKQPEVAPATNTSEKGNDFGETDKKVDDAAAAVSDLSLTDKEKATLANKEEENATGSTSAAPPTYTATDAVQPTTGPVWPETSSDHPLTKFYSSFEALVTEAEYDEVYGIKLSTSSPFHTKLILQKFLRANQNDVEKAKQQLLETLKWRKEFNPVKAANETFSKGRFGGLGYVLEVEGVPGSENKKDIVTFNIYGAVKDKKATFGDLEGFLRWRVGLMEKSVLKLNLPAATTPIPNFSEGPDPYQGYQIHDYLQVSFLRQDPAVKAATQKTIETLGRYYPETLSRKFFVNVPVIMGWVYTAVKLVVAKETAKKFTVLSYGNELVGELGKGVPKVYGGEKEDLESVAEGMTLA
;
A
#
# COMPACT_ATOMS: atom_id res chain seq x y z
N MET A 1 13.34 -46.35 -41.52
CA MET A 1 12.45 -46.75 -42.63
C MET A 1 11.61 -45.51 -42.92
N ALA A 2 11.81 -44.78 -44.02
CA ALA A 2 11.41 -45.13 -45.40
C ALA A 2 9.87 -45.23 -45.50
N ASN A 3 9.14 -44.52 -46.36
CA ASN A 3 9.43 -43.68 -47.54
C ASN A 3 8.25 -42.67 -47.72
N LYS A 4 8.16 -41.70 -48.64
CA LYS A 4 9.02 -40.91 -49.55
C LYS A 4 8.05 -40.29 -50.59
N LEU A 5 7.81 -38.97 -50.55
CA LEU A 5 7.38 -38.08 -51.67
C LEU A 5 6.09 -38.50 -52.45
N GLU A 6 5.54 -37.80 -53.45
CA GLU A 6 5.91 -36.60 -54.24
C GLU A 6 4.60 -35.93 -54.80
N GLU A 7 4.67 -34.66 -55.21
CA GLU A 7 4.06 -34.00 -56.42
C GLU A 7 2.73 -34.45 -57.11
N SER A 8 2.02 -33.63 -57.93
CA SER A 8 2.07 -32.18 -58.18
C SER A 8 0.77 -31.63 -58.87
N ASN A 9 0.58 -30.33 -58.64
CA ASN A 9 -0.15 -29.29 -59.39
C ASN A 9 -0.39 -29.46 -60.92
N ILE A 10 -1.58 -29.07 -61.43
CA ILE A 10 -1.86 -28.51 -62.78
C ILE A 10 -3.32 -27.97 -62.86
N ALA A 11 -3.58 -26.98 -63.74
CA ALA A 11 -4.89 -26.36 -64.05
C ALA A 11 -4.95 -26.06 -65.59
N PRO A 12 -5.77 -25.14 -66.18
CA PRO A 12 -7.07 -24.52 -65.81
C PRO A 12 -8.09 -24.50 -67.02
N VAL A 13 -9.09 -23.58 -67.00
CA VAL A 13 -9.81 -22.92 -68.14
C VAL A 13 -11.18 -23.47 -68.62
N GLY A 14 -12.15 -22.54 -68.73
CA GLY A 14 -13.29 -22.58 -69.67
C GLY A 14 -14.69 -22.87 -69.06
N ASN A 15 -15.81 -22.20 -69.38
CA ASN A 15 -16.25 -20.83 -69.75
C ASN A 15 -17.68 -20.97 -70.39
N ALA A 16 -18.47 -19.88 -70.41
CA ALA A 16 -19.74 -19.64 -71.14
C ALA A 16 -21.10 -20.00 -70.46
N GLY A 17 -22.05 -19.05 -70.57
CA GLY A 17 -23.46 -19.12 -70.14
C GLY A 17 -24.06 -17.71 -69.94
N LEU A 18 -25.24 -17.40 -70.52
CA LEU A 18 -25.83 -16.04 -70.62
C LEU A 18 -27.33 -15.99 -70.23
N VAL A 19 -27.90 -14.76 -70.19
CA VAL A 19 -29.35 -14.38 -70.00
C VAL A 19 -29.85 -14.46 -68.55
N GLU A 20 -30.47 -13.44 -67.91
CA GLU A 20 -30.65 -11.98 -68.16
C GLU A 20 -30.91 -11.26 -66.79
N GLY A 21 -31.15 -9.94 -66.64
CA GLY A 21 -31.51 -8.91 -67.62
C GLY A 21 -31.67 -7.46 -67.10
N SER A 22 -32.58 -6.71 -67.73
CA SER A 22 -32.82 -5.24 -67.64
C SER A 22 -33.57 -4.69 -66.39
N SER A 23 -33.12 -3.55 -65.86
CA SER A 23 -33.96 -2.36 -65.55
C SER A 23 -33.15 -1.11 -65.13
N SER A 24 -33.64 0.07 -65.53
CA SER A 24 -33.13 1.41 -65.19
C SER A 24 -34.13 2.12 -64.23
N GLU A 25 -33.94 3.32 -63.65
CA GLU A 25 -32.94 4.43 -63.67
C GLU A 25 -33.19 5.30 -62.39
N LYS A 26 -32.60 6.46 -62.04
CA LYS A 26 -31.66 7.44 -62.62
C LYS A 26 -30.99 8.26 -61.48
N GLN A 27 -29.87 8.94 -61.76
CA GLN A 27 -29.32 10.04 -60.93
C GLN A 27 -29.25 11.34 -61.76
N PRO A 28 -29.35 12.53 -61.14
CA PRO A 28 -28.70 13.74 -61.64
C PRO A 28 -27.59 14.27 -60.71
N GLU A 29 -26.61 14.91 -61.31
CA GLU A 29 -25.33 15.39 -60.77
C GLU A 29 -25.25 16.92 -60.92
N VAL A 30 -24.68 17.64 -59.94
CA VAL A 30 -23.99 18.93 -60.19
C VAL A 30 -22.86 19.17 -59.17
N ALA A 31 -21.73 19.71 -59.64
CA ALA A 31 -20.57 20.21 -58.89
C ALA A 31 -20.15 21.59 -59.50
N PRO A 32 -19.04 22.28 -59.15
CA PRO A 32 -18.01 22.08 -58.11
C PRO A 32 -18.00 23.28 -57.10
N ALA A 33 -16.96 24.01 -56.63
CA ALA A 33 -15.51 24.05 -56.90
C ALA A 33 -14.64 24.75 -55.82
N THR A 34 -13.43 24.22 -55.65
CA THR A 34 -12.10 24.88 -55.43
C THR A 34 -11.90 26.10 -54.50
N ASN A 35 -11.02 25.90 -53.51
CA ASN A 35 -9.94 26.79 -53.00
C ASN A 35 -10.35 28.14 -52.33
N THR A 36 -9.65 28.68 -51.32
CA THR A 36 -8.18 28.76 -51.10
C THR A 36 -7.82 28.83 -49.59
N SER A 37 -6.53 28.81 -49.25
CA SER A 37 -5.96 28.76 -47.89
C SER A 37 -5.71 30.14 -47.22
N GLU A 38 -5.87 30.24 -45.89
CA GLU A 38 -4.76 30.47 -44.91
C GLU A 38 -5.23 30.67 -43.44
N LYS A 39 -4.26 30.56 -42.54
CA LYS A 39 -4.24 30.64 -41.07
C LYS A 39 -5.34 31.42 -40.32
N GLY A 40 -5.80 30.82 -39.23
CA GLY A 40 -6.27 31.49 -38.02
C GLY A 40 -6.09 30.59 -36.80
N ASN A 41 -5.41 31.06 -35.75
CA ASN A 41 -5.46 30.41 -34.43
C ASN A 41 -6.73 30.85 -33.72
N ASP A 42 -7.45 29.92 -33.10
CA ASP A 42 -8.17 30.20 -31.86
C ASP A 42 -8.00 29.01 -30.89
N PHE A 43 -7.93 29.31 -29.61
CA PHE A 43 -7.58 28.36 -28.54
C PHE A 43 -8.68 28.40 -27.46
N GLY A 44 -9.89 28.01 -27.87
CA GLY A 44 -11.14 28.22 -27.12
C GLY A 44 -11.61 27.02 -26.29
N GLU A 45 -11.60 27.19 -24.97
CA GLU A 45 -12.58 26.66 -24.01
C GLU A 45 -12.81 25.12 -23.93
N THR A 46 -11.94 24.43 -23.17
CA THR A 46 -12.28 23.13 -22.52
C THR A 46 -11.93 23.08 -21.02
N ASP A 47 -11.91 24.23 -20.34
CA ASP A 47 -11.68 24.31 -18.88
C ASP A 47 -12.97 24.04 -18.08
N LYS A 48 -13.15 22.78 -17.64
CA LYS A 48 -13.90 22.30 -16.44
C LYS A 48 -14.29 20.81 -16.57
N LYS A 49 -13.33 19.87 -16.50
CA LYS A 49 -13.68 18.43 -16.40
C LYS A 49 -12.62 17.42 -15.92
N VAL A 50 -11.61 17.80 -15.13
CA VAL A 50 -10.55 16.85 -14.70
C VAL A 50 -10.21 16.86 -13.19
N ASP A 51 -11.06 17.46 -12.34
CA ASP A 51 -10.80 17.55 -10.89
C ASP A 51 -11.12 16.24 -10.12
N ASP A 52 -12.19 15.52 -10.51
CA ASP A 52 -12.67 14.29 -9.82
C ASP A 52 -11.62 13.16 -9.78
N ALA A 53 -10.75 13.09 -10.80
CA ALA A 53 -9.76 12.03 -10.93
C ALA A 53 -8.57 12.24 -9.97
N ALA A 54 -8.18 13.50 -9.70
CA ALA A 54 -7.17 13.81 -8.70
C ALA A 54 -7.66 13.42 -7.29
N ALA A 55 -8.92 13.71 -6.97
CA ALA A 55 -9.51 13.43 -5.66
C ALA A 55 -9.34 11.96 -5.23
N ALA A 56 -9.45 11.01 -6.17
CA ALA A 56 -9.28 9.59 -5.88
C ALA A 56 -7.86 9.20 -5.44
N VAL A 57 -6.83 9.84 -5.99
CA VAL A 57 -5.42 9.54 -5.67
C VAL A 57 -4.88 10.45 -4.57
N SER A 58 -5.43 11.66 -4.42
CA SER A 58 -5.11 12.54 -3.30
C SER A 58 -5.75 12.07 -1.99
N ASP A 59 -6.95 11.48 -2.03
CA ASP A 59 -7.56 10.84 -0.85
C ASP A 59 -6.62 9.73 -0.32
N LEU A 60 -6.03 8.94 -1.21
CA LEU A 60 -5.01 7.91 -0.89
C LEU A 60 -3.70 8.46 -0.29
N SER A 61 -3.50 9.79 -0.26
CA SER A 61 -2.35 10.46 0.35
C SER A 61 -2.68 11.35 1.55
N LEU A 62 -3.91 11.28 2.10
CA LEU A 62 -4.34 12.18 3.19
C LEU A 62 -3.65 11.93 4.55
N THR A 63 -2.88 10.84 4.72
CA THR A 63 -2.12 10.50 5.94
C THR A 63 -1.26 11.65 6.47
N ASP A 64 -0.79 12.52 5.58
CA ASP A 64 0.11 13.63 5.92
C ASP A 64 -0.65 14.92 6.28
N LYS A 65 -1.87 15.12 5.76
CA LYS A 65 -2.60 16.39 5.94
C LYS A 65 -3.18 16.54 7.33
N GLU A 66 -3.76 15.47 7.91
CA GLU A 66 -4.27 15.49 9.29
C GLU A 66 -3.13 15.69 10.31
N LYS A 67 -1.93 15.17 10.00
CA LYS A 67 -0.75 15.33 10.87
C LYS A 67 -0.16 16.74 10.82
N ALA A 68 -0.19 17.39 9.66
CA ALA A 68 0.34 18.76 9.48
C ALA A 68 -0.52 19.83 10.19
N THR A 69 -1.83 19.64 10.29
CA THR A 69 -2.75 20.64 10.90
C THR A 69 -2.63 20.77 12.43
N LEU A 70 -2.04 19.78 13.11
CA LEU A 70 -1.87 19.78 14.57
C LEU A 70 -0.50 20.31 15.02
N ALA A 71 0.42 20.60 14.10
CA ALA A 71 1.82 20.89 14.40
C ALA A 71 2.17 22.39 14.44
N ASN A 72 1.28 23.28 14.00
CA ASN A 72 1.67 24.66 13.64
C ASN A 72 1.19 25.73 14.64
N LYS A 73 1.72 25.67 15.86
CA LYS A 73 1.75 26.81 16.80
C LYS A 73 2.90 26.66 17.81
N GLU A 74 3.62 27.78 18.00
CA GLU A 74 4.53 28.07 19.12
C GLU A 74 5.81 27.22 19.24
N GLU A 75 6.81 27.56 18.40
CA GLU A 75 8.24 27.52 18.77
C GLU A 75 8.90 28.86 18.40
N GLU A 76 9.69 29.45 19.29
CA GLU A 76 10.84 30.29 18.93
C GLU A 76 11.86 30.37 20.09
N ASN A 77 13.16 30.32 19.74
CA ASN A 77 14.35 30.56 20.58
C ASN A 77 14.69 29.54 21.71
N ALA A 78 15.96 29.27 22.03
CA ALA A 78 17.22 29.82 21.51
C ALA A 78 18.36 28.77 21.48
N THR A 79 19.42 29.08 20.73
CA THR A 79 20.63 28.25 20.58
C THR A 79 21.68 28.46 21.68
N GLY A 80 22.46 27.42 21.99
CA GLY A 80 23.70 27.52 22.80
C GLY A 80 24.61 26.32 22.57
N SER A 81 25.93 26.54 22.48
CA SER A 81 26.93 25.50 22.17
C SER A 81 28.16 25.63 23.08
N THR A 82 28.73 24.49 23.49
CA THR A 82 30.14 24.40 23.90
C THR A 82 30.60 22.93 23.90
N SER A 83 31.92 22.73 23.95
CA SER A 83 32.60 21.43 23.87
C SER A 83 33.59 21.29 25.02
N ALA A 84 33.76 20.08 25.59
CA ALA A 84 35.07 19.43 25.79
C ALA A 84 35.03 18.16 26.66
N ALA A 85 35.60 17.07 26.11
CA ALA A 85 36.40 16.03 26.77
C ALA A 85 35.80 15.12 27.90
N PRO A 86 36.37 13.91 28.12
CA PRO A 86 35.73 12.85 28.93
C PRO A 86 36.40 12.58 30.28
N PRO A 87 35.75 11.75 31.13
CA PRO A 87 36.48 10.84 32.02
C PRO A 87 36.05 9.35 31.88
N THR A 88 37.07 8.51 31.68
CA THR A 88 37.32 7.25 32.41
C THR A 88 36.27 6.13 32.46
N TYR A 89 36.64 4.97 31.92
CA TYR A 89 35.99 3.68 32.16
C TYR A 89 36.14 3.21 33.63
N THR A 90 35.04 2.77 34.23
CA THR A 90 35.04 1.76 35.31
C THR A 90 34.15 0.59 34.88
N ALA A 91 34.59 -0.65 35.13
CA ALA A 91 34.06 -1.83 34.46
C ALA A 91 33.17 -2.71 35.34
N THR A 92 32.25 -3.43 34.67
CA THR A 92 31.55 -4.64 35.15
C THR A 92 30.80 -4.57 36.48
N ASP A 93 29.48 -4.52 36.37
CA ASP A 93 28.63 -5.48 37.08
C ASP A 93 28.15 -6.54 36.08
N ALA A 94 28.21 -7.82 36.47
CA ALA A 94 27.97 -8.95 35.57
C ALA A 94 26.52 -9.45 35.63
N VAL A 95 25.65 -8.90 34.77
CA VAL A 95 24.29 -9.42 34.60
C VAL A 95 24.32 -10.81 33.94
N GLN A 96 23.46 -11.72 34.41
CA GLN A 96 23.37 -13.08 33.88
C GLN A 96 23.02 -13.10 32.38
N PRO A 97 23.50 -14.11 31.61
CA PRO A 97 23.19 -14.23 30.19
C PRO A 97 21.71 -14.55 29.96
N THR A 98 20.91 -13.52 29.71
CA THR A 98 19.55 -13.68 29.16
C THR A 98 19.66 -14.29 27.76
N THR A 99 19.18 -15.51 27.58
CA THR A 99 19.31 -16.29 26.33
C THR A 99 18.36 -15.84 25.20
N GLY A 100 17.85 -14.61 25.27
CA GLY A 100 16.94 -14.00 24.30
C GLY A 100 17.53 -12.74 23.65
N PRO A 101 16.81 -12.12 22.70
CA PRO A 101 17.27 -10.89 22.05
C PRO A 101 17.33 -9.71 23.02
N VAL A 102 18.40 -8.91 22.90
CA VAL A 102 18.69 -7.78 23.79
C VAL A 102 18.49 -6.47 23.04
N TRP A 103 17.82 -5.51 23.67
CA TRP A 103 17.70 -4.16 23.13
C TRP A 103 18.88 -3.30 23.64
N PRO A 104 19.55 -2.51 22.79
CA PRO A 104 20.65 -1.65 23.19
C PRO A 104 20.35 -0.76 24.41
N GLU A 105 21.34 -0.57 25.27
CA GLU A 105 21.21 0.34 26.40
C GLU A 105 20.97 1.77 25.92
N THR A 106 20.11 2.46 26.65
CA THR A 106 19.55 3.77 26.30
C THR A 106 19.48 4.59 27.58
N SER A 107 19.84 5.88 27.51
CA SER A 107 19.93 6.73 28.71
C SER A 107 18.58 6.92 29.40
N SER A 108 18.60 7.35 30.66
CA SER A 108 17.41 7.79 31.41
C SER A 108 16.55 8.78 30.63
N ASP A 109 17.20 9.63 29.83
CA ASP A 109 16.55 10.69 29.08
C ASP A 109 16.03 10.29 27.70
N HIS A 110 16.40 9.10 27.21
CA HIS A 110 16.03 8.62 25.89
C HIS A 110 14.49 8.41 25.78
N PRO A 111 13.85 8.80 24.65
CA PRO A 111 12.40 8.68 24.48
C PRO A 111 11.86 7.27 24.73
N LEU A 112 12.57 6.23 24.28
CA LEU A 112 12.16 4.84 24.48
C LEU A 112 12.23 4.42 25.96
N THR A 113 13.21 4.93 26.73
CA THR A 113 13.30 4.68 28.18
C THR A 113 12.11 5.30 28.91
N LYS A 114 11.79 6.57 28.62
CA LYS A 114 10.67 7.31 29.22
C LYS A 114 9.30 6.72 28.87
N PHE A 115 9.15 6.17 27.66
CA PHE A 115 7.94 5.45 27.26
C PHE A 115 7.86 4.06 27.92
N TYR A 116 8.97 3.32 27.95
CA TYR A 116 9.05 2.00 28.58
C TYR A 116 8.84 2.05 30.11
N SER A 117 9.18 3.15 30.78
CA SER A 117 8.88 3.34 32.20
C SER A 117 7.42 3.71 32.50
N SER A 118 6.53 3.76 31.50
CA SER A 118 5.14 4.22 31.68
C SER A 118 4.05 3.46 30.89
N PHE A 119 4.39 2.57 29.96
CA PHE A 119 3.39 1.86 29.13
C PHE A 119 2.41 0.97 29.93
N GLU A 120 2.82 0.40 31.08
CA GLU A 120 1.94 -0.48 31.88
C GLU A 120 0.71 0.27 32.44
N ALA A 121 0.82 1.59 32.64
CA ALA A 121 -0.33 2.42 32.99
C ALA A 121 -1.34 2.53 31.84
N LEU A 122 -0.87 2.65 30.58
CA LEU A 122 -1.73 2.71 29.39
C LEU A 122 -2.43 1.38 29.13
N VAL A 123 -1.72 0.26 29.35
CA VAL A 123 -2.26 -1.10 29.31
C VAL A 123 -3.37 -1.27 30.36
N THR A 124 -3.14 -0.77 31.57
CA THR A 124 -4.12 -0.79 32.67
C THR A 124 -5.35 0.07 32.32
N GLU A 125 -5.17 1.26 31.75
CA GLU A 125 -6.27 2.16 31.39
C GLU A 125 -7.08 1.68 30.17
N ALA A 126 -6.47 0.95 29.23
CA ALA A 126 -7.18 0.28 28.14
C ALA A 126 -7.87 -1.03 28.59
N GLU A 127 -7.42 -1.64 29.69
CA GLU A 127 -7.66 -3.04 30.05
C GLU A 127 -7.32 -4.00 28.88
N TYR A 128 -6.25 -3.72 28.14
CA TYR A 128 -5.82 -4.49 26.98
C TYR A 128 -4.31 -4.36 26.76
N ASP A 129 -3.65 -5.45 26.37
CA ASP A 129 -2.19 -5.58 26.37
C ASP A 129 -1.59 -6.15 25.08
N GLU A 130 -2.36 -6.32 24.01
CA GLU A 130 -1.90 -6.95 22.76
C GLU A 130 -1.75 -5.95 21.60
N VAL A 131 -0.61 -6.01 20.90
CA VAL A 131 -0.39 -5.33 19.61
C VAL A 131 0.46 -6.22 18.68
N TYR A 132 -0.06 -6.53 17.48
CA TYR A 132 0.63 -7.26 16.41
C TYR A 132 1.20 -8.64 16.82
N GLY A 133 0.47 -9.36 17.68
CA GLY A 133 0.86 -10.66 18.23
C GLY A 133 1.79 -10.56 19.45
N ILE A 134 2.22 -9.36 19.85
CA ILE A 134 3.03 -9.14 21.04
C ILE A 134 2.14 -8.73 22.21
N LYS A 135 2.30 -9.44 23.33
CA LYS A 135 1.80 -9.01 24.64
C LYS A 135 2.79 -8.03 25.27
N LEU A 136 2.34 -6.80 25.54
CA LEU A 136 3.12 -5.76 26.21
C LEU A 136 3.30 -6.12 27.69
N SER A 137 4.55 -6.27 28.13
CA SER A 137 4.88 -6.63 29.51
C SER A 137 6.34 -6.35 29.83
N THR A 138 6.62 -5.90 31.05
CA THR A 138 7.98 -5.78 31.59
C THR A 138 8.76 -7.11 31.60
N SER A 139 8.06 -8.26 31.57
CA SER A 139 8.66 -9.60 31.43
C SER A 139 9.21 -9.90 30.02
N SER A 140 8.79 -9.14 29.00
CA SER A 140 9.28 -9.25 27.62
C SER A 140 9.79 -7.89 27.13
N PRO A 141 10.92 -7.41 27.66
CA PRO A 141 11.41 -6.05 27.44
C PRO A 141 11.72 -5.77 25.96
N PHE A 142 12.27 -6.76 25.25
CA PHE A 142 12.62 -6.62 23.83
C PHE A 142 11.38 -6.44 22.95
N HIS A 143 10.41 -7.36 23.05
CA HIS A 143 9.20 -7.33 22.23
C HIS A 143 8.31 -6.13 22.54
N THR A 144 8.18 -5.77 23.82
CA THR A 144 7.50 -4.54 24.22
C THR A 144 8.17 -3.32 23.57
N LYS A 145 9.50 -3.23 23.59
CA LYS A 145 10.25 -2.13 22.94
C LYS A 145 10.08 -2.10 21.41
N LEU A 146 9.91 -3.23 20.70
CA LEU A 146 9.56 -3.21 19.26
C LEU A 146 8.28 -2.40 19.01
N ILE A 147 7.24 -2.65 19.80
CA ILE A 147 5.96 -1.94 19.67
C ILE A 147 6.13 -0.46 20.05
N LEU A 148 6.68 -0.16 21.23
CA LEU A 148 6.88 1.22 21.69
C LEU A 148 7.72 2.05 20.69
N GLN A 149 8.72 1.44 20.07
CA GLN A 149 9.57 2.08 19.07
C GLN A 149 8.82 2.40 17.77
N LYS A 150 7.91 1.56 17.30
CA LYS A 150 7.03 1.87 16.15
C LYS A 150 6.15 3.10 16.43
N PHE A 151 5.57 3.20 17.63
CA PHE A 151 4.79 4.37 18.04
C PHE A 151 5.65 5.64 18.19
N LEU A 152 6.87 5.55 18.74
CA LEU A 152 7.80 6.69 18.81
C LEU A 152 8.23 7.18 17.44
N ARG A 153 8.61 6.27 16.53
CA ARG A 153 8.98 6.62 15.15
C ARG A 153 7.82 7.27 14.40
N ALA A 154 6.60 6.73 14.55
CA ALA A 154 5.40 7.33 13.99
C ALA A 154 5.12 8.75 14.54
N ASN A 155 5.54 9.05 15.76
CA ASN A 155 5.38 10.36 16.41
C ASN A 155 6.67 11.20 16.48
N GLN A 156 7.69 10.87 15.68
CA GLN A 156 8.94 11.64 15.57
C GLN A 156 9.67 11.81 16.92
N ASN A 157 9.65 10.76 17.74
CA ASN A 157 10.13 10.70 19.13
C ASN A 157 9.35 11.54 20.16
N ASP A 158 8.20 12.15 19.81
CA ASP A 158 7.28 12.74 20.79
C ASP A 158 6.66 11.63 21.66
N VAL A 159 7.08 11.57 22.92
CA VAL A 159 6.69 10.53 23.88
C VAL A 159 5.20 10.63 24.23
N GLU A 160 4.63 11.82 24.37
CA GLU A 160 3.24 11.97 24.80
C GLU A 160 2.26 11.70 23.65
N LYS A 161 2.59 12.11 22.41
CA LYS A 161 1.84 11.69 21.22
C LYS A 161 1.95 10.16 21.00
N ALA A 162 3.13 9.57 21.21
CA ALA A 162 3.30 8.11 21.11
C ALA A 162 2.49 7.33 22.16
N LYS A 163 2.46 7.80 23.42
CA LYS A 163 1.59 7.27 24.48
C LYS A 163 0.11 7.36 24.10
N GLN A 164 -0.34 8.53 23.66
CA GLN A 164 -1.74 8.75 23.27
C GLN A 164 -2.16 7.82 22.12
N GLN A 165 -1.35 7.72 21.06
CA GLN A 165 -1.66 6.85 19.93
C GLN A 165 -1.65 5.36 20.33
N LEU A 166 -0.76 4.94 21.23
CA LEU A 166 -0.77 3.57 21.77
C LEU A 166 -2.02 3.29 22.60
N LEU A 167 -2.40 4.22 23.49
CA LEU A 167 -3.60 4.12 24.33
C LEU A 167 -4.88 4.01 23.49
N GLU A 168 -5.01 4.85 22.45
CA GLU A 168 -6.10 4.76 21.47
C GLU A 168 -6.09 3.44 20.70
N THR A 169 -4.89 2.95 20.32
CA THR A 169 -4.76 1.67 19.63
C THR A 169 -5.15 0.49 20.51
N LEU A 170 -4.75 0.45 21.79
CA LEU A 170 -5.11 -0.63 22.72
C LEU A 170 -6.62 -0.68 22.94
N LYS A 171 -7.26 0.47 23.17
CA LYS A 171 -8.73 0.57 23.28
C LYS A 171 -9.44 0.13 22.01
N TRP A 172 -9.00 0.61 20.84
CA TRP A 172 -9.55 0.18 19.56
C TRP A 172 -9.32 -1.31 19.26
N ARG A 173 -8.16 -1.89 19.60
CA ARG A 173 -7.91 -3.33 19.41
C ARG A 173 -8.80 -4.20 20.29
N LYS A 174 -9.08 -3.77 21.53
CA LYS A 174 -10.05 -4.41 22.43
C LYS A 174 -11.47 -4.40 21.87
N GLU A 175 -11.94 -3.25 21.39
CA GLU A 175 -13.31 -3.08 20.85
C GLU A 175 -13.49 -3.73 19.49
N PHE A 176 -12.60 -3.43 18.54
CA PHE A 176 -12.68 -3.94 17.18
C PHE A 176 -12.27 -5.41 17.09
N ASN A 177 -11.28 -5.85 17.87
CA ASN A 177 -10.69 -7.19 17.78
C ASN A 177 -10.26 -7.57 16.33
N PRO A 178 -9.16 -6.97 15.83
CA PRO A 178 -8.66 -7.21 14.47
C PRO A 178 -8.06 -8.62 14.31
N VAL A 179 -7.55 -9.23 15.38
CA VAL A 179 -7.04 -10.62 15.35
C VAL A 179 -8.18 -11.60 15.01
N LYS A 180 -9.38 -11.37 15.52
CA LYS A 180 -10.58 -12.10 15.08
C LYS A 180 -10.92 -11.79 13.61
N ALA A 181 -10.81 -10.52 13.17
CA ALA A 181 -11.07 -10.14 11.78
C ALA A 181 -10.14 -10.87 10.78
N ALA A 182 -8.88 -11.10 11.14
CA ALA A 182 -7.90 -11.84 10.33
C ALA A 182 -8.30 -13.32 10.08
N ASN A 183 -9.15 -13.87 10.96
CA ASN A 183 -9.56 -15.27 11.00
C ASN A 183 -11.07 -15.47 10.70
N GLU A 184 -11.80 -14.40 10.41
CA GLU A 184 -13.22 -14.46 10.04
C GLU A 184 -13.44 -14.92 8.59
N THR A 185 -14.62 -15.50 8.34
CA THR A 185 -15.07 -15.90 7.00
C THR A 185 -15.92 -14.80 6.38
N PHE A 186 -15.57 -14.37 5.17
CA PHE A 186 -16.22 -13.27 4.44
C PHE A 186 -16.94 -13.78 3.19
N SER A 187 -17.87 -12.99 2.63
CA SER A 187 -18.61 -13.43 1.44
C SER A 187 -17.72 -13.45 0.19
N LYS A 188 -17.63 -14.60 -0.49
CA LYS A 188 -16.95 -14.78 -1.78
C LYS A 188 -17.51 -13.85 -2.86
N GLY A 189 -18.82 -13.59 -2.83
CA GLY A 189 -19.48 -12.66 -3.76
C GLY A 189 -19.12 -11.18 -3.54
N ARG A 190 -18.67 -10.80 -2.34
CA ARG A 190 -18.27 -9.42 -2.01
C ARG A 190 -16.76 -9.18 -2.12
N PHE A 191 -15.96 -10.20 -1.79
CA PHE A 191 -14.51 -10.05 -1.53
C PHE A 191 -13.61 -11.09 -2.24
N GLY A 192 -14.18 -12.05 -2.98
CA GLY A 192 -13.41 -13.00 -3.77
C GLY A 192 -12.60 -12.30 -4.87
N GLY A 193 -11.30 -12.61 -4.95
CA GLY A 193 -10.38 -11.97 -5.90
C GLY A 193 -9.75 -10.66 -5.41
N LEU A 194 -10.18 -10.08 -4.28
CA LEU A 194 -9.84 -8.69 -3.94
C LEU A 194 -8.61 -8.50 -3.03
N GLY A 195 -8.13 -9.54 -2.34
CA GLY A 195 -7.10 -9.36 -1.31
C GLY A 195 -6.30 -10.61 -0.99
N TYR A 196 -4.97 -10.48 -1.00
CA TYR A 196 -4.01 -11.56 -0.79
C TYR A 196 -2.79 -11.09 -0.01
N VAL A 197 -2.13 -12.01 0.70
CA VAL A 197 -0.84 -11.80 1.35
C VAL A 197 0.17 -12.81 0.82
N LEU A 198 1.23 -12.32 0.18
CA LEU A 198 2.31 -13.10 -0.40
C LEU A 198 3.61 -12.89 0.40
N GLU A 199 4.41 -13.94 0.53
CA GLU A 199 5.81 -13.86 0.97
C GLU A 199 6.70 -13.87 -0.28
N VAL A 200 7.63 -12.92 -0.38
CA VAL A 200 8.59 -12.82 -1.51
C VAL A 200 10.02 -12.82 -0.98
N GLU A 201 10.96 -13.25 -1.82
CA GLU A 201 12.40 -13.29 -1.52
C GLU A 201 13.17 -12.41 -2.51
N GLY A 202 14.21 -11.73 -2.04
CA GLY A 202 15.11 -10.94 -2.90
C GLY A 202 14.51 -9.60 -3.39
N VAL A 203 13.76 -8.90 -2.54
CA VAL A 203 13.28 -7.54 -2.85
C VAL A 203 14.46 -6.58 -3.01
N PRO A 204 14.57 -5.82 -4.13
CA PRO A 204 15.65 -4.87 -4.35
C PRO A 204 15.76 -3.83 -3.21
N GLY A 205 16.91 -3.79 -2.54
CA GLY A 205 17.19 -2.87 -1.44
C GLY A 205 16.60 -3.28 -0.07
N SER A 206 16.01 -4.48 0.05
CA SER A 206 15.66 -5.06 1.34
C SER A 206 16.84 -5.82 1.96
N GLU A 207 17.02 -5.69 3.28
CA GLU A 207 17.96 -6.52 4.05
C GLU A 207 17.31 -7.84 4.53
N ASN A 208 15.98 -7.95 4.41
CA ASN A 208 15.24 -9.15 4.77
C ASN A 208 15.48 -10.25 3.72
N LYS A 209 15.59 -11.50 4.19
CA LYS A 209 15.57 -12.68 3.28
C LYS A 209 14.18 -12.89 2.67
N LYS A 210 13.14 -12.52 3.41
CA LYS A 210 11.72 -12.73 3.13
C LYS A 210 10.95 -11.49 3.54
N ASP A 211 10.14 -10.97 2.62
CA ASP A 211 9.31 -9.78 2.82
C ASP A 211 7.83 -10.10 2.60
N ILE A 212 6.96 -9.42 3.35
CA ILE A 212 5.52 -9.64 3.31
C ILE A 212 4.84 -8.58 2.44
N VAL A 213 4.03 -9.03 1.49
CA VAL A 213 3.43 -8.21 0.43
C VAL A 213 1.91 -8.39 0.43
N THR A 214 1.18 -7.30 0.67
CA THR A 214 -0.30 -7.30 0.70
C THR A 214 -0.87 -6.74 -0.59
N PHE A 215 -1.52 -7.58 -1.39
CA PHE A 215 -2.18 -7.17 -2.63
C PHE A 215 -3.65 -6.80 -2.38
N ASN A 216 -4.10 -5.69 -2.99
CA ASN A 216 -5.47 -5.19 -2.98
C ASN A 216 -5.91 -5.01 -4.44
N ILE A 217 -6.71 -5.93 -4.97
CA ILE A 217 -7.04 -5.99 -6.41
C ILE A 217 -8.35 -5.27 -6.67
N TYR A 218 -8.33 -3.93 -6.59
CA TYR A 218 -9.53 -3.11 -6.80
C TYR A 218 -10.06 -3.19 -8.23
N GLY A 219 -9.22 -3.50 -9.21
CA GLY A 219 -9.62 -3.84 -10.58
C GLY A 219 -10.55 -5.06 -10.70
N ALA A 220 -10.54 -5.98 -9.73
CA ALA A 220 -11.39 -7.17 -9.74
C ALA A 220 -12.79 -6.98 -9.12
N VAL A 221 -13.15 -5.75 -8.70
CA VAL A 221 -14.47 -5.46 -8.10
C VAL A 221 -15.58 -5.53 -9.17
N LYS A 222 -16.39 -6.59 -9.10
CA LYS A 222 -17.52 -6.84 -10.03
C LYS A 222 -18.77 -6.05 -9.68
N ASP A 223 -19.05 -5.85 -8.39
CA ASP A 223 -20.18 -5.06 -7.89
C ASP A 223 -19.72 -4.12 -6.76
N LYS A 224 -19.66 -2.82 -7.04
CA LYS A 224 -19.27 -1.78 -6.07
C LYS A 224 -20.26 -1.68 -4.91
N LYS A 225 -21.55 -1.91 -5.14
CA LYS A 225 -22.58 -1.84 -4.09
C LYS A 225 -22.47 -3.04 -3.15
N ALA A 226 -22.22 -4.24 -3.67
CA ALA A 226 -21.96 -5.42 -2.85
C ALA A 226 -20.65 -5.32 -2.06
N THR A 227 -19.57 -4.80 -2.67
CA THR A 227 -18.27 -4.66 -1.98
C THR A 227 -18.28 -3.53 -0.94
N PHE A 228 -18.70 -2.32 -1.31
CA PHE A 228 -18.52 -1.09 -0.51
C PHE A 228 -19.79 -0.50 0.10
N GLY A 229 -20.99 -0.93 -0.33
CA GLY A 229 -22.26 -0.38 0.15
C GLY A 229 -22.59 -0.68 1.62
N ASP A 230 -21.92 -1.68 2.19
CA ASP A 230 -21.79 -1.89 3.64
C ASP A 230 -20.34 -1.56 4.03
N LEU A 231 -20.18 -0.39 4.65
CA LEU A 231 -18.90 0.17 5.06
C LEU A 231 -18.25 -0.62 6.20
N GLU A 232 -19.04 -1.10 7.16
CA GLU A 232 -18.53 -1.80 8.34
C GLU A 232 -17.99 -3.19 7.95
N GLY A 233 -18.72 -3.96 7.15
CA GLY A 233 -18.23 -5.24 6.62
C GLY A 233 -17.06 -5.08 5.65
N PHE A 234 -16.99 -3.98 4.88
CA PHE A 234 -15.80 -3.67 4.08
C PHE A 234 -14.57 -3.41 4.96
N LEU A 235 -14.71 -2.57 6.01
CA LEU A 235 -13.63 -2.28 6.94
C LEU A 235 -13.21 -3.53 7.72
N ARG A 236 -14.18 -4.37 8.13
CA ARG A 236 -13.93 -5.66 8.78
C ARG A 236 -13.02 -6.54 7.94
N TRP A 237 -13.34 -6.70 6.66
CA TRP A 237 -12.51 -7.43 5.71
C TRP A 237 -11.14 -6.76 5.49
N ARG A 238 -11.10 -5.44 5.28
CA ARG A 238 -9.86 -4.73 4.92
C ARG A 238 -8.86 -4.61 6.08
N VAL A 239 -9.36 -4.56 7.31
CA VAL A 239 -8.55 -4.66 8.53
C VAL A 239 -8.15 -6.11 8.78
N GLY A 240 -9.02 -7.09 8.56
CA GLY A 240 -8.66 -8.51 8.65
C GLY A 240 -7.49 -8.89 7.73
N LEU A 241 -7.49 -8.39 6.49
CA LEU A 241 -6.39 -8.55 5.53
C LEU A 241 -5.09 -7.84 6.00
N MET A 242 -5.20 -6.67 6.63
CA MET A 242 -4.05 -5.94 7.18
C MET A 242 -3.45 -6.67 8.39
N GLU A 243 -4.28 -7.10 9.33
CA GLU A 243 -3.84 -7.82 10.52
C GLU A 243 -3.21 -9.17 10.13
N LYS A 244 -3.78 -9.87 9.14
CA LYS A 244 -3.20 -11.09 8.57
C LYS A 244 -1.78 -10.85 8.00
N SER A 245 -1.54 -9.72 7.33
CA SER A 245 -0.19 -9.42 6.81
C SER A 245 0.77 -8.94 7.88
N VAL A 246 0.31 -8.18 8.88
CA VAL A 246 1.14 -7.75 10.01
C VAL A 246 1.54 -8.94 10.90
N LEU A 247 0.65 -9.90 11.14
CA LEU A 247 0.99 -11.13 11.86
C LEU A 247 2.03 -11.98 11.10
N LYS A 248 2.03 -11.96 9.75
CA LYS A 248 3.10 -12.61 8.94
C LYS A 248 4.47 -11.92 9.03
N LEU A 249 4.56 -10.66 9.46
CA LEU A 249 5.85 -10.03 9.80
C LEU A 249 6.52 -10.68 11.03
N ASN A 250 5.78 -11.51 11.77
CA ASN A 250 6.27 -12.39 12.84
C ASN A 250 7.13 -11.66 13.90
N LEU A 251 6.64 -10.50 14.35
CA LEU A 251 7.26 -9.71 15.41
C LEU A 251 7.54 -10.51 16.71
N PRO A 252 6.73 -11.52 17.11
CA PRO A 252 7.07 -12.40 18.24
C PRO A 252 8.32 -13.29 18.07
N ALA A 253 8.89 -13.37 16.86
CA ALA A 253 10.15 -14.04 16.57
C ALA A 253 11.28 -13.07 16.16
N ALA A 254 11.06 -11.76 16.34
CA ALA A 254 12.05 -10.73 16.03
C ALA A 254 13.27 -10.81 16.97
N THR A 255 14.45 -10.51 16.42
CA THR A 255 15.72 -10.53 17.15
C THR A 255 16.58 -9.28 16.93
N THR A 256 16.22 -8.43 15.97
CA THR A 256 16.91 -7.18 15.65
C THR A 256 16.17 -5.99 16.28
N PRO A 257 16.83 -5.05 16.98
CA PRO A 257 16.19 -3.81 17.43
C PRO A 257 15.72 -2.96 16.24
N ILE A 258 14.64 -2.19 16.42
CA ILE A 258 14.24 -1.17 15.44
C ILE A 258 15.05 0.12 15.72
N PRO A 259 15.77 0.71 14.74
CA PRO A 259 16.51 1.97 14.92
C PRO A 259 15.64 3.14 15.40
N ASN A 260 16.26 4.16 15.97
CA ASN A 260 15.55 5.41 16.32
C ASN A 260 14.93 6.10 15.09
N PHE A 261 14.00 7.01 15.35
CA PHE A 261 13.49 7.90 14.32
C PHE A 261 14.65 8.61 13.58
N SER A 262 14.60 8.58 12.25
CA SER A 262 15.66 9.07 11.34
C SER A 262 17.03 8.38 11.41
N GLU A 263 17.25 7.35 12.24
CA GLU A 263 18.52 6.60 12.32
C GLU A 263 18.55 5.32 11.47
N GLY A 264 17.44 4.92 10.84
CA GLY A 264 17.44 3.78 9.92
C GLY A 264 16.06 3.25 9.50
N PRO A 265 16.01 2.29 8.56
CA PRO A 265 14.79 1.55 8.24
C PRO A 265 14.33 0.71 9.44
N ASP A 266 13.06 0.38 9.45
CA ASP A 266 12.46 -0.57 10.39
C ASP A 266 12.28 -1.90 9.63
N PRO A 267 12.98 -2.98 10.02
CA PRO A 267 12.97 -4.23 9.25
C PRO A 267 11.64 -4.98 9.33
N TYR A 268 10.76 -4.63 10.27
CA TYR A 268 9.47 -5.28 10.49
C TYR A 268 8.34 -4.48 9.83
N GLN A 269 8.46 -4.22 8.52
CA GLN A 269 7.48 -3.50 7.72
C GLN A 269 7.14 -4.27 6.43
N GLY A 270 5.86 -4.27 6.05
CA GLY A 270 5.37 -4.92 4.84
C GLY A 270 5.21 -3.96 3.66
N TYR A 271 5.02 -4.53 2.48
CA TYR A 271 4.71 -3.82 1.24
C TYR A 271 3.20 -3.89 0.95
N GLN A 272 2.62 -2.85 0.35
CA GLN A 272 1.21 -2.84 -0.07
C GLN A 272 1.07 -2.53 -1.56
N ILE A 273 0.34 -3.37 -2.29
CA ILE A 273 0.01 -3.19 -3.70
C ILE A 273 -1.47 -2.85 -3.78
N HIS A 274 -1.79 -1.81 -4.54
CA HIS A 274 -3.13 -1.47 -5.00
C HIS A 274 -3.15 -1.64 -6.53
N ASP A 275 -3.89 -2.63 -7.03
CA ASP A 275 -4.06 -2.85 -8.46
C ASP A 275 -5.34 -2.18 -8.97
N TYR A 276 -5.18 -1.26 -9.92
CA TYR A 276 -6.25 -0.46 -10.51
C TYR A 276 -6.53 -0.79 -11.98
N LEU A 277 -6.12 -1.98 -12.46
CA LEU A 277 -6.44 -2.46 -13.80
C LEU A 277 -7.96 -2.35 -14.09
N GLN A 278 -8.31 -1.72 -15.20
CA GLN A 278 -9.71 -1.46 -15.63
C GLN A 278 -10.55 -0.56 -14.68
N VAL A 279 -9.97 0.02 -13.62
CA VAL A 279 -10.71 0.97 -12.76
C VAL A 279 -10.94 2.29 -13.50
N SER A 280 -12.21 2.69 -13.63
CA SER A 280 -12.58 4.00 -14.17
C SER A 280 -12.45 5.09 -13.12
N PHE A 281 -11.61 6.08 -13.41
CA PHE A 281 -11.36 7.27 -12.57
C PHE A 281 -12.27 8.47 -12.90
N LEU A 282 -13.18 8.33 -13.88
CA LEU A 282 -13.98 9.44 -14.41
C LEU A 282 -15.03 9.99 -13.43
N ARG A 283 -15.46 9.21 -12.44
CA ARG A 283 -16.29 9.62 -11.30
C ARG A 283 -15.98 8.73 -10.10
N GLN A 284 -15.73 9.31 -8.93
CA GLN A 284 -15.70 8.54 -7.68
C GLN A 284 -17.12 8.11 -7.30
N ASP A 285 -17.26 6.85 -6.91
CA ASP A 285 -18.47 6.32 -6.27
C ASP A 285 -18.45 6.74 -4.78
N PRO A 286 -19.54 7.28 -4.21
CA PRO A 286 -19.55 7.76 -2.82
C PRO A 286 -19.23 6.67 -1.78
N ALA A 287 -19.65 5.43 -2.01
CA ALA A 287 -19.36 4.32 -1.10
C ALA A 287 -17.88 3.91 -1.19
N VAL A 288 -17.32 3.88 -2.41
CA VAL A 288 -15.87 3.69 -2.61
C VAL A 288 -15.06 4.79 -1.92
N LYS A 289 -15.51 6.05 -1.99
CA LYS A 289 -14.84 7.18 -1.34
C LYS A 289 -14.88 7.04 0.19
N ALA A 290 -16.05 6.79 0.78
CA ALA A 290 -16.20 6.58 2.23
C ALA A 290 -15.36 5.40 2.73
N ALA A 291 -15.37 4.27 2.00
CA ALA A 291 -14.56 3.10 2.31
C ALA A 291 -13.05 3.39 2.23
N THR A 292 -12.61 4.17 1.25
CA THR A 292 -11.21 4.59 1.10
C THR A 292 -10.79 5.50 2.26
N GLN A 293 -11.56 6.56 2.54
CA GLN A 293 -11.25 7.52 3.60
C GLN A 293 -11.23 6.85 4.99
N LYS A 294 -12.23 6.05 5.34
CA LYS A 294 -12.27 5.38 6.65
C LYS A 294 -11.19 4.29 6.79
N THR A 295 -10.76 3.67 5.69
CA THR A 295 -9.58 2.77 5.70
C THR A 295 -8.31 3.54 6.03
N ILE A 296 -8.14 4.74 5.48
CA ILE A 296 -6.94 5.56 5.69
C ILE A 296 -6.90 6.10 7.13
N GLU A 297 -8.02 6.60 7.65
CA GLU A 297 -8.15 7.00 9.05
C GLU A 297 -7.80 5.85 10.00
N THR A 298 -8.41 4.68 9.79
CA THR A 298 -8.21 3.49 10.65
C THR A 298 -6.77 2.97 10.59
N LEU A 299 -6.19 2.83 9.40
CA LEU A 299 -4.83 2.30 9.26
C LEU A 299 -3.76 3.33 9.65
N GLY A 300 -3.98 4.62 9.38
CA GLY A 300 -3.08 5.69 9.82
C GLY A 300 -3.01 5.82 11.33
N ARG A 301 -4.15 5.65 12.03
CA ARG A 301 -4.21 5.76 13.49
C ARG A 301 -3.72 4.51 14.21
N TYR A 302 -4.06 3.31 13.74
CA TYR A 302 -3.86 2.05 14.50
C TYR A 302 -2.81 1.09 13.93
N TYR A 303 -2.22 1.39 12.76
CA TYR A 303 -1.14 0.60 12.15
C TYR A 303 0.18 1.38 11.89
N PRO A 304 0.69 2.20 12.84
CA PRO A 304 1.95 2.94 12.69
C PRO A 304 3.15 2.04 12.39
N GLU A 305 4.04 2.53 11.50
CA GLU A 305 5.30 1.86 11.12
C GLU A 305 5.13 0.36 10.78
N THR A 306 4.08 0.04 10.01
CA THR A 306 3.84 -1.28 9.42
C THR A 306 4.08 -1.33 7.90
N LEU A 307 4.29 -0.17 7.25
CA LEU A 307 4.37 0.00 5.80
C LEU A 307 5.74 0.50 5.35
N SER A 308 6.47 -0.33 4.60
CA SER A 308 7.75 0.01 3.97
C SER A 308 7.53 0.85 2.71
N ARG A 309 6.97 0.26 1.65
CA ARG A 309 6.58 0.96 0.41
C ARG A 309 5.19 0.54 -0.06
N LYS A 310 4.53 1.44 -0.79
CA LYS A 310 3.20 1.26 -1.38
C LYS A 310 3.25 1.48 -2.89
N PHE A 311 2.76 0.48 -3.63
CA PHE A 311 2.73 0.47 -5.08
C PHE A 311 1.29 0.60 -5.58
N PHE A 312 1.08 1.54 -6.50
CA PHE A 312 -0.18 1.69 -7.23
C PHE A 312 0.08 1.27 -8.67
N VAL A 313 -0.47 0.12 -9.09
CA VAL A 313 -0.13 -0.53 -10.37
C VAL A 313 -1.31 -0.52 -11.34
N ASN A 314 -1.00 -0.63 -12.64
CA ASN A 314 -1.97 -0.50 -13.74
C ASN A 314 -2.71 0.86 -13.73
N VAL A 315 -2.04 1.93 -13.29
CA VAL A 315 -2.61 3.28 -13.25
C VAL A 315 -2.49 3.91 -14.65
N PRO A 316 -3.58 4.43 -15.27
CA PRO A 316 -3.51 4.96 -16.63
C PRO A 316 -2.48 6.09 -16.80
N VAL A 317 -1.64 6.04 -17.85
CA VAL A 317 -0.54 7.00 -18.11
C VAL A 317 -1.01 8.46 -18.09
N ILE A 318 -2.24 8.74 -18.55
CA ILE A 318 -2.86 10.07 -18.52
C ILE A 318 -3.06 10.64 -17.10
N MET A 319 -2.92 9.83 -16.04
CA MET A 319 -2.94 10.25 -14.63
C MET A 319 -1.54 10.59 -14.08
N GLY A 320 -0.47 10.50 -14.87
CA GLY A 320 0.91 10.74 -14.41
C GLY A 320 1.14 12.13 -13.79
N TRP A 321 0.36 13.14 -14.17
CA TRP A 321 0.39 14.47 -13.54
C TRP A 321 -0.04 14.45 -12.06
N VAL A 322 -0.92 13.53 -11.67
CA VAL A 322 -1.41 13.42 -10.28
C VAL A 322 -0.27 12.98 -9.36
N TYR A 323 0.64 12.10 -9.82
CA TYR A 323 1.84 11.71 -9.07
C TYR A 323 2.76 12.92 -8.83
N THR A 324 2.94 13.79 -9.83
CA THR A 324 3.69 15.05 -9.68
C THR A 324 3.01 15.99 -8.68
N ALA A 325 1.68 16.16 -8.76
CA ALA A 325 0.91 17.01 -7.84
C ALA A 325 0.97 16.49 -6.39
N VAL A 326 0.80 15.19 -6.18
CA VAL A 326 0.90 14.53 -4.87
C VAL A 326 2.31 14.73 -4.30
N LYS A 327 3.38 14.56 -5.08
CA LYS A 327 4.77 14.78 -4.64
C LYS A 327 5.12 16.22 -4.27
N LEU A 328 4.32 17.20 -4.67
CA LEU A 328 4.48 18.61 -4.28
C LEU A 328 3.73 18.98 -2.99
N VAL A 329 2.82 18.13 -2.51
CA VAL A 329 1.91 18.40 -1.38
C VAL A 329 2.12 17.45 -0.19
N VAL A 330 2.68 16.26 -0.44
CA VAL A 330 2.96 15.21 0.55
C VAL A 330 4.39 15.37 1.12
N ALA A 331 4.61 14.99 2.38
CA ALA A 331 5.93 15.11 3.00
C ALA A 331 6.93 14.17 2.32
N LYS A 332 8.21 14.57 2.27
CA LYS A 332 9.28 13.85 1.55
C LYS A 332 9.37 12.37 1.94
N GLU A 333 9.08 12.01 3.19
CA GLU A 333 9.17 10.63 3.66
C GLU A 333 8.00 9.76 3.16
N THR A 334 6.76 10.23 3.22
CA THR A 334 5.61 9.54 2.60
C THR A 334 5.74 9.49 1.08
N ALA A 335 6.26 10.56 0.45
CA ALA A 335 6.52 10.64 -0.98
C ALA A 335 7.66 9.70 -1.47
N LYS A 336 8.54 9.23 -0.58
CA LYS A 336 9.49 8.12 -0.86
C LYS A 336 8.81 6.75 -0.76
N LYS A 337 7.89 6.58 0.21
CA LYS A 337 7.19 5.30 0.41
C LYS A 337 6.24 4.98 -0.76
N PHE A 338 5.71 5.97 -1.47
CA PHE A 338 4.72 5.74 -2.55
C PHE A 338 5.34 5.70 -3.95
N THR A 339 4.93 4.71 -4.76
CA THR A 339 5.38 4.51 -6.14
C THR A 339 4.17 4.19 -7.03
N VAL A 340 4.08 4.83 -8.20
CA VAL A 340 3.00 4.63 -9.18
C VAL A 340 3.61 4.02 -10.44
N LEU A 341 3.07 2.88 -10.87
CA LEU A 341 3.49 2.12 -12.04
C LEU A 341 2.34 2.09 -13.05
N SER A 342 2.67 2.35 -14.32
CA SER A 342 1.65 2.43 -15.38
C SER A 342 1.20 1.04 -15.83
N TYR A 343 2.08 0.05 -15.72
CA TYR A 343 1.83 -1.33 -16.12
C TYR A 343 2.18 -2.30 -14.98
N GLY A 344 1.31 -3.28 -14.71
CA GLY A 344 1.49 -4.23 -13.61
C GLY A 344 2.81 -5.00 -13.68
N ASN A 345 3.29 -5.30 -14.89
CA ASN A 345 4.54 -6.01 -15.12
C ASN A 345 5.82 -5.20 -14.80
N GLU A 346 5.70 -3.92 -14.44
CA GLU A 346 6.83 -3.11 -13.94
C GLU A 346 7.17 -3.48 -12.48
N LEU A 347 6.24 -4.08 -11.73
CA LEU A 347 6.37 -4.34 -10.29
C LEU A 347 7.53 -5.30 -9.94
N VAL A 348 7.91 -6.20 -10.85
CA VAL A 348 9.10 -7.06 -10.73
C VAL A 348 10.40 -6.26 -10.53
N GLY A 349 10.49 -5.03 -11.05
CA GLY A 349 11.63 -4.15 -10.85
C GLY A 349 11.76 -3.61 -9.42
N GLU A 350 10.65 -3.64 -8.66
CA GLU A 350 10.53 -3.05 -7.33
C GLU A 350 10.45 -4.10 -6.21
N LEU A 351 9.98 -5.31 -6.52
CA LEU A 351 9.80 -6.43 -5.58
C LEU A 351 10.53 -7.72 -5.97
N GLY A 352 11.28 -7.69 -7.08
CA GLY A 352 12.01 -8.85 -7.59
C GLY A 352 11.12 -9.93 -8.21
N LYS A 353 11.76 -11.02 -8.65
CA LYS A 353 11.12 -12.14 -9.36
C LYS A 353 10.12 -12.96 -8.52
N GLY A 354 10.06 -12.71 -7.21
CA GLY A 354 9.15 -13.38 -6.27
C GLY A 354 7.66 -13.07 -6.48
N VAL A 355 7.30 -12.10 -7.32
CA VAL A 355 5.90 -11.79 -7.67
C VAL A 355 5.34 -12.73 -8.76
N PRO A 356 4.00 -12.82 -8.92
CA PRO A 356 3.34 -13.50 -10.05
C PRO A 356 3.74 -12.99 -11.44
N LYS A 357 3.55 -13.84 -12.46
CA LYS A 357 3.80 -13.51 -13.88
C LYS A 357 3.06 -12.28 -14.41
N VAL A 358 1.81 -12.05 -13.97
CA VAL A 358 1.05 -10.83 -14.33
C VAL A 358 1.72 -9.54 -13.81
N TYR A 359 2.56 -9.66 -12.78
CA TYR A 359 3.38 -8.58 -12.22
C TYR A 359 4.85 -8.62 -12.70
N GLY A 360 5.13 -9.38 -13.76
CA GLY A 360 6.45 -9.48 -14.42
C GLY A 360 7.42 -10.48 -13.76
N GLY A 361 7.02 -11.12 -12.66
CA GLY A 361 7.84 -12.12 -11.95
C GLY A 361 7.65 -13.54 -12.48
N GLU A 362 8.07 -14.53 -11.69
CA GLU A 362 8.16 -15.93 -12.13
C GLU A 362 7.14 -16.86 -11.46
N LYS A 363 6.44 -16.41 -10.41
CA LYS A 363 5.44 -17.22 -9.69
C LYS A 363 4.14 -17.40 -10.51
N GLU A 364 3.35 -18.38 -10.11
CA GLU A 364 1.95 -18.51 -10.55
C GLU A 364 1.07 -17.38 -9.98
N ASP A 365 -0.20 -17.36 -10.37
CA ASP A 365 -1.15 -16.31 -10.00
C ASP A 365 -1.45 -16.30 -8.49
N LEU A 366 -1.90 -15.15 -7.98
CA LEU A 366 -2.12 -14.93 -6.53
C LEU A 366 -3.03 -15.99 -5.88
N GLU A 367 -4.00 -16.55 -6.63
CA GLU A 367 -4.88 -17.62 -6.16
C GLU A 367 -4.16 -18.95 -5.88
N SER A 368 -3.01 -19.21 -6.52
CA SER A 368 -2.17 -20.39 -6.27
C SER A 368 -1.12 -20.18 -5.18
N VAL A 369 -0.53 -18.97 -5.08
CA VAL A 369 0.71 -18.73 -4.30
C VAL A 369 0.58 -17.81 -3.10
N ALA A 370 -0.54 -17.10 -2.94
CA ALA A 370 -0.73 -16.10 -1.88
C ALA A 370 -1.94 -16.42 -1.00
N GLU A 371 -1.88 -16.03 0.28
CA GLU A 371 -2.93 -16.33 1.25
C GLU A 371 -4.04 -15.27 1.21
N GLY A 372 -5.25 -15.66 0.83
CA GLY A 372 -6.44 -14.81 0.90
C GLY A 372 -7.06 -14.71 2.30
N MET A 373 -8.15 -13.96 2.39
CA MET A 373 -9.10 -14.11 3.50
C MET A 373 -9.93 -15.39 3.34
N THR A 374 -10.45 -15.95 4.43
CA THR A 374 -11.37 -17.10 4.37
C THR A 374 -12.69 -16.66 3.72
N LEU A 375 -13.23 -17.45 2.78
CA LEU A 375 -14.41 -17.08 2.00
C LEU A 375 -15.49 -18.16 1.97
N ALA A 376 -16.76 -17.72 1.94
CA ALA A 376 -17.97 -18.53 1.70
C ALA A 376 -18.85 -17.89 0.62
#